data_AF-A0A0L8K759-F1
#
_entry.id   AF-A0A0L8K759-F1
#
_cell.length_a   1.000
_cell.length_b   1.000
_cell.length_c   1.000
_cell.angle_alpha   90.00
_cell.angle_beta   90.00
_cell.angle_gamma   90.00
#
_symmetry.space_group_name_H-M   'P 1'
#
loop_
_entity.id
_entity.type
_entity.pdbx_description
1 polymer ?
#
loop_
_entity_poly.entity_id
_entity_poly.type
_entity_poly.pdbx_seq_one_letter_code
_entity_poly.pdbx_strand_id
1 'polypeptide(L)'
;NGDGNADMLVHSPDGDVALRLNIGAGDGFGTSKVVSQGWANFLGNSGQGRLYFADANGDGNADMIVHSTDGDVALRLNLSAGDGFGTSKTVSQGWANFLGGAGKGRLYFADANGDGNADMLV
;
A
#
# COMPACT_ATOMS: atom_id res chain seq x y z
N ASN A 1 0.77 11.69 -7.38
CA ASN A 1 0.80 12.08 -8.83
C ASN A 1 2.18 12.63 -9.26
N GLY A 2 3.25 12.37 -8.49
CA GLY A 2 4.58 12.95 -8.72
C GLY A 2 4.74 14.43 -8.41
N ASP A 3 3.77 15.12 -7.79
CA ASP A 3 3.86 16.57 -7.54
C ASP A 3 4.61 16.95 -6.25
N GLY A 4 5.13 15.96 -5.52
CA GLY A 4 5.85 16.13 -4.26
C GLY A 4 4.96 16.34 -3.03
N ASN A 5 3.63 16.38 -3.20
CA ASN A 5 2.69 16.44 -2.09
C ASN A 5 2.21 15.04 -1.71
N ALA A 6 1.98 14.84 -0.41
CA ALA A 6 1.34 13.62 0.07
C ALA A 6 -0.15 13.63 -0.31
N ASP A 7 -0.53 12.70 -1.19
CA ASP A 7 -1.91 12.38 -1.55
C ASP A 7 -2.58 11.48 -0.48
N MET A 8 -3.90 11.32 -0.55
CA MET A 8 -4.65 10.44 0.35
C MET A 8 -5.17 9.20 -0.39
N LEU A 9 -4.94 8.03 0.21
CA LEU A 9 -5.63 6.79 -0.15
C LEU A 9 -6.71 6.48 0.89
N VAL A 10 -7.90 6.11 0.40
CA VAL A 10 -9.05 5.70 1.21
C VAL A 10 -9.35 4.25 0.90
N HIS A 11 -9.27 3.39 1.90
CA HIS A 11 -9.66 1.98 1.80
C HIS A 11 -11.05 1.80 2.44
N SER A 12 -12.04 1.59 1.60
CA SER A 12 -13.44 1.45 2.00
C SER A 12 -13.77 0.02 2.44
N PRO A 13 -14.78 -0.19 3.32
CA PRO A 13 -15.16 -1.52 3.81
C PRO A 13 -15.61 -2.51 2.73
N ASP A 14 -16.07 -2.03 1.57
CA ASP A 14 -16.41 -2.82 0.39
C ASP A 14 -15.16 -3.29 -0.40
N GLY A 15 -13.97 -2.84 0.00
CA GLY A 15 -12.70 -3.24 -0.60
C GLY A 15 -12.22 -2.33 -1.71
N ASP A 16 -12.86 -1.18 -1.92
CA ASP A 16 -12.36 -0.17 -2.84
C ASP A 16 -11.20 0.60 -2.21
N VAL A 17 -10.16 0.83 -3.01
CA VAL A 17 -9.07 1.75 -2.71
C VAL A 17 -9.24 2.96 -3.64
N ALA A 18 -9.47 4.12 -3.06
CA ALA A 18 -9.66 5.37 -3.78
C ALA A 18 -8.58 6.40 -3.47
N LEU A 19 -8.13 7.11 -4.50
CA LEU A 19 -7.18 8.21 -4.42
C LEU A 19 -7.94 9.54 -4.30
N ARG A 20 -7.46 10.41 -3.41
CA ARG A 20 -7.83 11.82 -3.34
C ARG A 20 -6.55 12.64 -3.41
N LEU A 21 -6.43 13.42 -4.49
CA LEU A 21 -5.24 14.23 -4.72
C LEU A 21 -5.19 15.40 -3.74
N ASN A 22 -4.01 15.66 -3.20
CA ASN A 22 -3.74 16.88 -2.45
C ASN A 22 -3.78 18.07 -3.42
N ILE A 23 -4.55 19.10 -3.09
CA ILE A 23 -4.69 20.28 -3.96
C ILE A 23 -3.73 21.43 -3.60
N GLY A 24 -2.78 21.17 -2.69
CA GLY A 24 -1.71 22.08 -2.31
C GLY A 24 -2.08 23.06 -1.19
N ALA A 25 -1.09 23.79 -0.69
CA ALA A 25 -1.22 24.92 0.26
C ALA A 25 -2.02 24.68 1.55
N GLY A 26 -2.33 23.43 1.89
CA GLY A 26 -3.24 23.12 3.01
C GLY A 26 -4.73 23.25 2.67
N ASP A 27 -5.08 23.39 1.39
CA ASP A 27 -6.45 23.55 0.89
C ASP A 27 -7.25 22.22 0.89
N GLY A 28 -6.60 21.11 1.22
CA GLY A 28 -7.23 19.82 1.45
C GLY A 28 -7.06 18.83 0.29
N PHE A 29 -8.10 18.03 0.04
CA PHE A 29 -8.08 16.94 -0.94
C PHE A 29 -9.23 17.06 -1.93
N GLY A 30 -8.93 16.79 -3.20
CA GLY A 30 -9.87 16.84 -4.30
C GLY A 30 -10.89 15.69 -4.34
N THR A 31 -11.47 15.50 -5.52
CA THR A 31 -12.46 14.44 -5.77
C THR A 31 -11.85 13.04 -5.60
N SER A 32 -12.68 12.11 -5.17
CA SER A 32 -12.32 10.69 -5.02
C SER A 32 -12.32 9.97 -6.37
N LYS A 33 -11.27 9.21 -6.67
CA LYS A 33 -11.18 8.30 -7.82
C LYS A 33 -10.83 6.90 -7.32
N VAL A 34 -11.65 5.90 -7.64
CA VAL A 34 -11.31 4.49 -7.34
C VAL A 34 -10.14 4.06 -8.22
N VAL A 35 -9.08 3.53 -7.61
CA VAL A 35 -7.82 3.15 -8.27
C VAL A 35 -7.47 1.66 -8.10
N SER A 36 -8.15 0.97 -7.18
CA SER A 36 -8.11 -0.49 -7.06
C SER A 36 -9.36 -1.00 -6.36
N GLN A 37 -9.70 -2.26 -6.57
CA GLN A 37 -10.91 -2.89 -6.01
C GLN A 37 -10.61 -4.33 -5.58
N GLY A 38 -11.52 -4.94 -4.82
CA GLY A 38 -11.44 -6.34 -4.41
C GLY A 38 -10.70 -6.58 -3.08
N TRP A 39 -10.48 -5.54 -2.28
CA TRP A 39 -9.67 -5.58 -1.06
C TRP A 39 -10.50 -5.72 0.23
N ALA A 40 -11.72 -6.26 0.16
CA ALA A 40 -12.63 -6.34 1.32
C ALA A 40 -12.09 -7.24 2.45
N ASN A 41 -11.21 -8.20 2.11
CA ASN A 41 -10.54 -9.05 3.09
C ASN A 41 -9.15 -8.51 3.51
N PHE A 42 -8.88 -7.22 3.31
CA PHE A 42 -7.57 -6.60 3.59
C PHE A 42 -7.66 -5.39 4.53
N LEU A 43 -8.71 -5.32 5.35
CA LEU A 43 -9.03 -4.17 6.21
C LEU A 43 -8.18 -4.10 7.50
N GLY A 44 -7.10 -4.89 7.60
CA GLY A 44 -6.17 -4.85 8.73
C GLY A 44 -6.59 -5.66 9.97
N ASN A 45 -7.73 -6.36 9.94
CA ASN A 45 -8.13 -7.23 11.03
C ASN A 45 -7.17 -8.43 11.18
N SER A 46 -7.11 -9.01 12.38
CA SER A 46 -6.29 -10.20 12.64
C SER A 46 -6.69 -11.36 11.73
N GLY A 47 -5.71 -11.95 11.03
CA GLY A 47 -5.92 -13.09 10.13
C GLY A 47 -6.48 -12.73 8.75
N GLN A 48 -6.78 -11.46 8.49
CA GLN A 48 -7.04 -10.93 7.17
C GLN A 48 -5.75 -10.54 6.47
N GLY A 49 -5.81 -10.35 5.15
CA GLY A 49 -4.71 -9.75 4.41
C GLY A 49 -4.48 -8.30 4.84
N ARG A 50 -3.36 -7.72 4.43
CA ARG A 50 -3.02 -6.32 4.70
C ARG A 50 -2.52 -5.62 3.46
N LEU A 51 -2.89 -4.36 3.32
CA LEU A 51 -2.31 -3.47 2.32
C LEU A 51 -1.36 -2.50 3.01
N TYR A 52 -0.23 -2.26 2.36
CA TYR A 52 0.71 -1.20 2.71
C TYR A 52 0.98 -0.37 1.46
N PHE A 53 1.41 0.87 1.68
CA PHE A 53 1.71 1.80 0.61
C PHE A 53 3.04 2.48 0.89
N ALA A 54 4.02 2.26 0.02
CA ALA A 54 5.36 2.82 0.12
C ALA A 54 6.02 2.78 -1.26
N ASP A 55 6.96 3.70 -1.52
CA ASP A 55 7.72 3.70 -2.76
C ASP A 55 8.72 2.53 -2.75
N ALA A 56 8.46 1.48 -3.53
CA ALA A 56 9.28 0.27 -3.53
C ALA A 56 10.22 0.18 -4.74
N ASN A 57 10.10 1.11 -5.69
CA ASN A 57 10.90 1.14 -6.92
C ASN A 57 11.72 2.43 -7.09
N GLY A 58 11.57 3.40 -6.19
CA GLY A 58 12.33 4.64 -6.12
C GLY A 58 11.86 5.69 -7.13
N ASP A 59 10.63 5.57 -7.64
CA ASP A 59 10.08 6.51 -8.63
C ASP A 59 9.41 7.75 -8.00
N GLY A 60 9.37 7.82 -6.67
CA GLY A 60 8.78 8.89 -5.90
C GLY A 60 7.28 8.73 -5.65
N ASN A 61 6.63 7.67 -6.15
CA ASN A 61 5.23 7.37 -5.87
C ASN A 61 5.10 6.15 -4.98
N ALA A 62 4.13 6.18 -4.05
CA ALA A 62 3.82 5.00 -3.26
C ALA A 62 3.20 3.90 -4.13
N ASP A 63 3.82 2.73 -4.11
CA ASP A 63 3.31 1.48 -4.68
C ASP A 63 2.36 0.78 -3.71
N MET A 64 1.59 -0.21 -4.20
CA MET A 64 0.76 -1.05 -3.34
C MET A 64 1.51 -2.35 -3.01
N ILE A 65 1.68 -2.60 -1.73
CA ILE A 65 2.25 -3.84 -1.19
C ILE A 65 1.11 -4.66 -0.59
N VAL A 66 0.97 -5.89 -1.07
CA VAL A 66 -0.11 -6.82 -0.73
C VAL A 66 0.47 -7.93 0.13
N HIS A 67 0.09 -7.98 1.40
CA HIS A 67 0.41 -9.08 2.31
C HIS A 67 -0.80 -10.00 2.40
N SER A 68 -0.75 -11.09 1.63
CA SER A 68 -1.84 -12.05 1.48
C SER A 68 -1.99 -12.95 2.71
N THR A 69 -3.16 -13.57 2.86
CA THR A 69 -3.51 -14.42 4.02
C THR A 69 -2.67 -15.70 4.11
N ASP A 70 -2.08 -16.15 3.01
CA ASP A 70 -1.11 -17.24 2.95
C ASP A 70 0.30 -16.81 3.40
N GLY A 71 0.52 -15.51 3.63
CA GLY A 71 1.79 -14.93 4.05
C GLY A 71 2.67 -14.47 2.91
N ASP A 72 2.21 -14.49 1.67
CA ASP A 72 2.95 -13.94 0.54
C ASP A 72 2.88 -12.41 0.55
N VAL A 73 4.00 -11.79 0.17
CA VAL A 73 4.13 -10.35 -0.02
C VAL A 73 4.33 -10.11 -1.51
N ALA A 74 3.41 -9.36 -2.12
CA ALA A 74 3.45 -9.01 -3.53
C ALA A 74 3.44 -7.49 -3.72
N LEU A 75 4.08 -7.03 -4.79
CA LEU A 75 4.13 -5.64 -5.18
C LEU A 75 3.24 -5.39 -6.40
N ARG A 76 2.52 -4.27 -6.39
CA ARG A 76 1.80 -3.71 -7.53
C ARG A 76 2.26 -2.27 -7.71
N LEU A 77 3.02 -2.03 -8.79
CA LEU A 77 3.60 -0.71 -9.04
C LEU A 77 2.52 0.32 -9.35
N ASN A 78 2.69 1.54 -8.84
CA ASN A 78 1.86 2.68 -9.17
C ASN A 78 2.07 3.05 -10.65
N LEU A 79 0.98 3.19 -11.40
CA LEU A 79 1.05 3.55 -12.82
C LEU A 79 1.15 5.07 -13.05
N SER A 80 1.35 5.86 -11.98
CA SER A 80 1.37 7.32 -11.98
C SER A 80 0.04 7.96 -12.40
N ALA A 81 -0.04 9.29 -12.33
CA ALA A 81 -1.21 10.11 -12.74
C ALA A 81 -2.59 9.71 -12.19
N GLY A 82 -2.62 8.88 -11.14
CA GLY A 82 -3.86 8.33 -10.58
C GLY A 82 -4.47 7.20 -11.41
N ASP A 83 -3.70 6.52 -12.26
CA ASP A 83 -4.15 5.39 -13.10
C ASP A 83 -4.17 4.04 -12.37
N GLY A 84 -3.87 4.07 -11.07
CA GLY A 84 -3.95 2.92 -10.18
C GLY A 84 -2.69 2.08 -10.21
N PHE A 85 -2.86 0.77 -10.12
CA PHE A 85 -1.75 -0.16 -9.87
C PHE A 85 -1.66 -1.25 -10.92
N GLY A 86 -0.43 -1.59 -11.30
CA GLY A 86 -0.11 -2.60 -12.29
C GLY A 86 -0.41 -4.04 -11.86
N THR A 87 0.23 -4.97 -12.57
CA THR A 87 0.14 -6.39 -12.27
C THR A 87 0.80 -6.72 -10.93
N SER A 88 0.30 -7.77 -10.27
CA SER A 88 0.87 -8.26 -9.02
C SER A 88 2.10 -9.11 -9.28
N LYS A 89 3.16 -8.91 -8.48
CA LYS A 89 4.37 -9.72 -8.49
C LYS A 89 4.74 -10.10 -7.06
N THR A 90 4.72 -11.39 -6.73
CA THR A 90 5.24 -11.88 -5.44
C THR A 90 6.74 -11.60 -5.33
N VAL A 91 7.14 -10.99 -4.22
CA VAL A 91 8.53 -10.58 -3.95
C VAL A 91 9.10 -11.26 -2.69
N SER A 92 8.25 -11.73 -1.78
CA SER A 92 8.66 -12.48 -0.60
C SER A 92 7.54 -13.40 -0.12
N GLN A 93 7.89 -14.45 0.63
CA GLN A 93 6.96 -15.49 1.07
C GLN A 93 7.23 -15.89 2.52
N GLY A 94 6.24 -16.52 3.17
CA GLY A 94 6.41 -17.11 4.51
C GLY A 94 6.06 -16.20 5.69
N TRP A 95 5.34 -15.10 5.46
CA TRP A 95 5.02 -14.09 6.47
C TRP A 95 3.65 -14.26 7.13
N ALA A 96 3.08 -15.47 7.16
CA ALA A 96 1.74 -15.72 7.71
C ALA A 96 1.63 -15.38 9.21
N ASN A 97 2.74 -15.53 9.96
CA ASN A 97 2.83 -15.12 11.38
C ASN A 97 2.95 -13.59 11.56
N PHE A 98 2.67 -12.76 10.56
CA PHE A 98 2.78 -11.31 10.65
C PHE A 98 1.45 -10.58 10.33
N LEU A 99 0.35 -11.33 10.26
CA LEU A 99 -1.01 -10.84 9.95
C LEU A 99 -1.78 -10.36 11.20
N GLY A 100 -1.08 -9.81 12.21
CA GLY A 100 -1.70 -9.17 13.37
C GLY A 100 -2.23 -10.07 14.47
N GLY A 101 -1.92 -11.37 14.44
CA GLY A 101 -2.30 -12.29 15.50
C GLY A 101 -1.65 -11.94 16.84
N ALA A 102 -2.35 -12.22 17.95
CA ALA A 102 -1.80 -12.03 19.29
C ALA A 102 -0.54 -12.90 19.49
N GLY A 103 0.53 -12.29 20.03
CA GLY A 103 1.82 -12.97 20.23
C GLY A 103 2.58 -13.31 18.94
N LYS A 104 2.18 -12.72 17.81
CA LYS A 104 2.82 -12.90 16.50
C LYS A 104 3.60 -11.64 16.09
N GLY A 105 4.39 -11.73 15.02
CA GLY A 105 5.23 -10.64 14.53
C GLY A 105 4.42 -9.52 13.86
N ARG A 106 5.09 -8.42 13.52
CA ARG A 106 4.51 -7.31 12.73
C ARG A 106 5.41 -6.98 11.56
N LEU A 107 4.80 -6.73 10.41
CA LEU A 107 5.49 -6.37 9.19
C LEU A 107 5.34 -4.87 8.97
N TYR A 108 6.43 -4.19 8.61
CA TYR A 108 6.46 -2.77 8.29
C TYR A 108 7.23 -2.52 7.00
N PHE A 109 6.97 -1.38 6.38
CA PHE A 109 7.66 -0.94 5.18
C PHE A 109 8.09 0.52 5.33
N ALA A 110 9.38 0.79 5.17
CA ALA A 110 9.98 2.13 5.26
C ALA A 110 11.37 2.12 4.63
N ASP A 111 11.84 3.25 4.12
CA ASP A 111 13.24 3.41 3.70
C ASP A 111 14.15 3.46 4.94
N ALA A 112 14.70 2.30 5.31
CA ALA A 112 15.49 2.15 6.52
C ALA A 112 16.99 2.34 6.25
N ASN A 113 17.41 2.15 5.01
CA ASN A 113 18.80 2.21 4.58
C ASN A 113 19.18 3.57 3.92
N GLY A 114 18.19 4.39 3.56
CA GLY A 114 18.37 5.71 2.95
C GLY A 114 18.56 5.70 1.43
N ASP A 115 18.19 4.62 0.74
CA ASP A 115 18.35 4.48 -0.72
C ASP A 115 17.15 5.00 -1.52
N GLY A 116 16.11 5.49 -0.85
CA GLY A 116 14.89 6.01 -1.46
C GLY A 116 13.84 4.94 -1.77
N ASN A 117 14.11 3.66 -1.53
CA ASN A 117 13.14 2.58 -1.67
C ASN A 117 12.71 2.06 -0.30
N ALA A 118 11.49 1.55 -0.22
CA ALA A 118 10.97 0.94 0.98
C ALA A 118 11.61 -0.43 1.24
N ASP A 119 12.23 -0.57 2.41
CA ASP A 119 12.66 -1.84 2.96
C ASP A 119 11.51 -2.55 3.69
N MET A 120 11.59 -3.88 3.77
CA MET A 120 10.68 -4.70 4.58
C MET A 120 11.30 -4.98 5.96
N LEU A 121 10.58 -4.63 7.03
CA LEU A 121 11.04 -4.76 8.42
C LEU A 121 10.14 -5.69 9.24
N VAL A 122 10.76 -6.50 10.11
CA VAL A 122 10.10 -7.47 11.00
C VAL A 122 10.63 -7.51 12.41
#